data_AF-A0A8R2NK27-F1
#
_entry.id   AF-A0A8R2NK27-F1
#
_cell.length_a   1.000
_cell.length_b   1.000
_cell.length_c   1.000
_cell.angle_alpha   90.00
_cell.angle_beta   90.00
_cell.angle_gamma   90.00
#
_symmetry.space_group_name_H-M   'P 1'
#
loop_
_entity.id
_entity.type
_entity.pdbx_description
1 polymer ?
#
loop_
_entity_poly.entity_id
_entity_poly.type
_entity_poly.pdbx_seq_one_letter_code
_entity_poly.pdbx_strand_id
1 'polypeptide(L)'
;MAPIKGRKANKNFPIFSLEVIIRNHVDIIFCVAMVINQYHGSCEQKNAVTNFSRRALPLCYCHCIMFFCVALQLTSPVSSLFVTLQYVQAPGPNTFQTYGTGLKDLFAIFYYFLICIVLRDIIQEYVLDKIVHKLHLSKSKNSKFNESGQLIVFNAVSLIWALYILVKDNWLADLSSLWIGYPYSTLSFSTKLFYIIQLAYWAHIMPELYFQKNKKENMFSRVKYSLLYLAFVSAIYITNFHRIGVVLLLLNYVCGLTKHAIKLIHITEKEEYYS
;
A
#
# COMPACT_ATOMS: atom_id res chain seq x y z
N MET A 1 19.15 33.05 -44.99
CA MET A 1 18.94 32.91 -43.53
C MET A 1 18.41 31.51 -43.28
N ALA A 2 19.23 30.62 -42.72
CA ALA A 2 18.88 29.21 -42.48
C ALA A 2 18.04 29.06 -41.19
N PRO A 3 17.11 28.09 -41.10
CA PRO A 3 16.29 27.91 -39.91
C PRO A 3 17.08 27.20 -38.80
N ILE A 4 16.99 27.75 -37.58
CA ILE A 4 17.64 27.26 -36.37
C ILE A 4 16.96 25.97 -35.91
N LYS A 5 17.68 24.86 -35.97
CA LYS A 5 17.24 23.53 -35.54
C LYS A 5 17.24 23.46 -34.01
N GLY A 6 16.06 23.35 -33.41
CA GLY A 6 15.89 23.23 -31.96
C GLY A 6 16.60 21.99 -31.39
N ARG A 7 17.46 22.20 -30.40
CA ARG A 7 18.06 21.12 -29.60
C ARG A 7 16.96 20.37 -28.85
N LYS A 8 16.78 19.09 -29.17
CA LYS A 8 16.01 18.16 -28.32
C LYS A 8 16.79 17.98 -27.01
N ALA A 9 16.24 18.47 -25.90
CA ALA A 9 16.78 18.22 -24.58
C ALA A 9 16.73 16.70 -24.30
N ASN A 10 17.90 16.10 -24.14
CA ASN A 10 18.06 14.70 -23.77
C ASN A 10 17.63 14.53 -22.31
N LYS A 11 16.41 14.01 -22.09
CA LYS A 11 15.89 13.73 -20.74
C LYS A 11 16.48 12.41 -20.22
N ASN A 12 17.78 12.43 -19.93
CA ASN A 12 18.39 11.40 -19.09
C ASN A 12 18.03 11.71 -17.63
N PHE A 13 16.91 11.14 -17.17
CA PHE A 13 16.59 11.12 -15.75
C PHE A 13 17.60 10.21 -15.03
N PRO A 14 18.12 10.59 -13.84
CA PRO A 14 19.04 9.74 -13.11
C PRO A 14 18.37 8.39 -12.80
N ILE A 15 19.14 7.30 -12.93
CA ILE A 15 18.67 5.91 -12.89
C ILE A 15 18.02 5.54 -11.53
N PHE A 16 18.25 6.37 -10.50
CA PHE A 16 17.65 6.29 -9.16
C PHE A 16 16.68 7.44 -8.84
N SER A 17 16.07 8.09 -9.83
CA SER A 17 14.97 9.00 -9.56
C SER A 17 13.82 8.24 -8.89
N LEU A 18 13.26 8.79 -7.80
CA LEU A 18 12.05 8.27 -7.16
C LEU A 18 10.93 8.02 -8.19
N GLU A 19 10.86 8.83 -9.24
CA GLU A 19 9.95 8.59 -10.37
C GLU A 19 10.24 7.31 -11.16
N VAL A 20 11.50 6.90 -11.35
CA VAL A 20 11.87 5.63 -12.01
C VAL A 20 11.52 4.45 -11.12
N ILE A 21 11.75 4.58 -9.80
CA ILE A 21 11.36 3.56 -8.82
C ILE A 21 9.84 3.40 -8.79
N ILE A 22 9.06 4.48 -8.80
CA ILE A 22 7.58 4.41 -8.83
C ILE A 22 7.02 4.12 -10.24
N ARG A 23 7.84 4.16 -11.29
CA ARG A 23 7.42 3.73 -12.63
C ARG A 23 7.66 2.24 -12.86
N ASN A 24 8.72 1.71 -12.23
CA ASN A 24 9.11 0.31 -12.27
C ASN A 24 8.79 -0.44 -10.96
N HIS A 25 8.05 0.16 -10.01
CA HIS A 25 7.80 -0.45 -8.69
C HIS A 25 7.06 -1.77 -8.82
N VAL A 26 6.18 -1.87 -9.82
CA VAL A 26 5.50 -3.13 -10.16
C VAL A 26 6.50 -4.22 -10.51
N ASP A 27 7.41 -3.95 -11.45
CA ASP A 27 8.38 -4.93 -11.91
C ASP A 27 9.41 -5.25 -10.81
N ILE A 28 9.79 -4.26 -10.00
CA ILE A 28 10.68 -4.46 -8.85
C ILE A 28 10.00 -5.33 -7.78
N ILE A 29 8.76 -5.01 -7.39
CA ILE A 29 8.00 -5.79 -6.41
C ILE A 29 7.77 -7.21 -6.94
N PHE A 30 7.45 -7.36 -8.22
CA PHE A 30 7.22 -8.65 -8.85
C PHE A 30 8.51 -9.49 -8.95
N CYS A 31 9.62 -8.89 -9.37
CA CYS A 31 10.93 -9.55 -9.38
C CYS A 31 11.36 -9.97 -7.98
N VAL A 32 11.17 -9.10 -6.98
CA VAL A 32 11.49 -9.43 -5.58
C VAL A 32 10.59 -10.56 -5.08
N ALA A 33 9.28 -10.51 -5.33
CA ALA A 33 8.34 -11.57 -4.93
C ALA A 33 8.64 -12.91 -5.63
N MET A 34 9.00 -12.89 -6.93
CA MET A 34 9.39 -14.09 -7.67
C MET A 34 10.69 -14.69 -7.14
N VAL A 35 11.73 -13.87 -6.97
CA VAL A 35 13.03 -14.34 -6.44
C VAL A 35 12.85 -14.91 -5.04
N ILE A 36 12.08 -14.23 -4.18
CA ILE A 36 11.79 -14.69 -2.82
C ILE A 36 11.05 -16.04 -2.84
N ASN A 37 9.98 -16.17 -3.62
CA ASN A 37 9.21 -17.42 -3.73
C ASN A 37 10.03 -18.56 -4.36
N GLN A 38 10.89 -18.25 -5.35
CA GLN A 38 11.73 -19.24 -6.02
C GLN A 38 12.88 -19.74 -5.13
N TYR A 39 13.47 -18.86 -4.31
CA TYR A 39 14.46 -19.27 -3.31
C TYR A 39 13.84 -20.09 -2.17
N HIS A 40 12.58 -19.84 -1.79
CA HIS A 40 11.92 -20.58 -0.71
C HIS A 40 11.38 -21.95 -1.16
N GLY A 41 10.91 -22.07 -2.41
CA GLY A 41 10.51 -23.36 -2.99
C GLY A 41 11.63 -24.41 -2.99
N SER A 42 12.89 -23.98 -3.01
CA SER A 42 14.05 -24.89 -2.92
C SER A 42 14.48 -25.21 -1.48
N CYS A 43 14.04 -24.45 -0.47
CA CYS A 43 14.45 -24.61 0.93
C CYS A 43 13.44 -25.43 1.76
N GLU A 44 12.16 -25.42 1.38
CA GLU A 44 11.06 -25.97 2.19
C GLU A 44 10.79 -27.47 1.98
N GLN A 45 11.48 -28.12 1.05
CA GLN A 45 11.40 -29.58 0.89
C GLN A 45 12.11 -30.36 2.01
N LYS A 46 12.86 -29.69 2.90
CA LYS A 46 13.62 -30.34 3.99
C LYS A 46 12.90 -30.38 5.34
N ASN A 47 11.84 -29.60 5.59
CA ASN A 47 11.19 -29.51 6.91
C ASN A 47 9.65 -29.62 6.85
N ALA A 48 9.13 -30.47 5.95
CA ALA A 48 7.72 -30.81 5.93
C ALA A 48 7.42 -31.77 7.09
N VAL A 49 6.58 -31.36 8.06
CA VAL A 49 5.52 -32.20 8.67
C VAL A 49 4.59 -31.41 9.62
N THR A 50 4.94 -30.25 10.18
CA THR A 50 4.10 -29.69 11.28
C THR A 50 3.25 -28.45 11.00
N ASN A 51 3.39 -27.73 9.86
CA ASN A 51 2.60 -26.50 9.60
C ASN A 51 2.02 -26.36 8.19
N PHE A 52 1.67 -27.47 7.54
CA PHE A 52 1.10 -27.50 6.18
C PHE A 52 -0.26 -26.77 6.05
N SER A 53 -1.10 -26.78 7.09
CA SER A 53 -2.47 -26.25 7.00
C SER A 53 -2.59 -24.72 7.12
N ARG A 54 -1.59 -24.00 7.65
CA ARG A 54 -1.67 -22.54 7.85
C ARG A 54 -0.91 -21.74 6.79
N ARG A 55 -0.04 -22.38 6.00
CA ARG A 55 0.82 -21.75 4.98
C ARG A 55 0.50 -22.14 3.53
N ALA A 56 -0.34 -23.15 3.28
CA ALA A 56 -0.69 -23.57 1.93
C ALA A 56 -1.67 -22.62 1.18
N LEU A 57 -2.53 -21.89 1.91
CA LEU A 57 -3.45 -20.92 1.29
C LEU A 57 -2.71 -19.73 0.64
N PRO A 58 -1.79 -19.00 1.32
CA PRO A 58 -1.11 -17.86 0.71
C PRO A 58 -0.22 -18.23 -0.49
N LEU A 59 0.40 -19.42 -0.49
CA LEU A 59 1.13 -19.91 -1.67
C LEU A 59 0.22 -20.12 -2.89
N CYS A 60 -0.99 -20.66 -2.67
CA CYS A 60 -1.96 -20.88 -3.76
C CYS A 60 -2.51 -19.55 -4.30
N TYR A 61 -2.77 -18.57 -3.41
CA TYR A 61 -3.13 -17.20 -3.80
C TYR A 61 -2.00 -16.50 -4.55
N CYS A 62 -0.76 -16.58 -4.09
CA CYS A 62 0.41 -16.05 -4.78
C CYS A 62 0.55 -16.67 -6.17
N HIS A 63 0.40 -17.99 -6.32
CA HIS A 63 0.44 -18.64 -7.63
C HIS A 63 -0.69 -18.19 -8.56
N CYS A 64 -1.95 -18.13 -8.08
CA CYS A 64 -3.08 -17.65 -8.87
C CYS A 64 -2.96 -16.15 -9.23
N ILE A 65 -2.45 -15.32 -8.32
CA ILE A 65 -2.24 -13.89 -8.54
C ILE A 65 -1.05 -13.65 -9.47
N MET A 66 0.06 -14.38 -9.33
CA MET A 66 1.17 -14.32 -10.28
C MET A 66 0.71 -14.77 -11.67
N PHE A 67 -0.10 -15.83 -11.77
CA PHE A 67 -0.69 -16.26 -13.02
C PHE A 67 -1.63 -15.20 -13.61
N PHE A 68 -2.44 -14.54 -12.79
CA PHE A 68 -3.31 -13.43 -13.22
C PHE A 68 -2.51 -12.20 -13.66
N CYS A 69 -1.46 -11.80 -12.94
CA CYS A 69 -0.59 -10.68 -13.30
C CYS A 69 0.20 -10.95 -14.58
N VAL A 70 0.72 -12.17 -14.76
CA VAL A 70 1.37 -12.61 -16.00
C VAL A 70 0.36 -12.67 -17.15
N ALA A 71 -0.87 -13.14 -16.91
CA ALA A 71 -1.95 -13.11 -17.90
C ALA A 71 -2.35 -11.66 -18.29
N LEU A 72 -2.30 -10.70 -17.35
CA LEU A 72 -2.48 -9.29 -17.64
C LEU A 72 -1.33 -8.72 -18.49
N GLN A 73 -0.08 -9.13 -18.26
CA GLN A 73 1.06 -8.73 -19.11
C GLN A 73 0.95 -9.32 -20.54
N LEU A 74 0.38 -10.51 -20.70
CA LEU A 74 0.10 -11.13 -22.00
C LEU A 74 -1.05 -10.45 -22.77
N THR A 75 -1.91 -9.69 -22.07
CA THR A 75 -3.05 -8.97 -22.66
C THR A 75 -2.72 -7.47 -22.81
N SER A 76 -1.81 -7.15 -23.75
CA SER A 76 -1.10 -5.85 -23.80
C SER A 76 -1.95 -4.56 -23.80
N PRO A 77 -3.16 -4.46 -24.40
CA PRO A 77 -3.90 -3.20 -24.36
C PRO A 77 -4.63 -2.98 -23.02
N VAL A 78 -5.13 -4.04 -22.39
CA VAL A 78 -5.90 -3.96 -21.14
C VAL A 78 -4.98 -3.78 -19.93
N SER A 79 -3.78 -4.36 -19.96
CA SER A 79 -2.75 -4.23 -18.92
C SER A 79 -2.44 -2.78 -18.57
N SER A 80 -2.38 -1.92 -19.60
CA SER A 80 -2.05 -0.51 -19.43
C SER A 80 -3.08 0.25 -18.58
N LEU A 81 -4.36 -0.16 -18.59
CA LEU A 81 -5.43 0.45 -17.78
C LEU A 81 -5.27 0.17 -16.28
N PHE A 82 -4.66 -0.97 -15.93
CA PHE A 82 -4.45 -1.38 -14.53
C PHE A 82 -3.17 -0.79 -13.94
N VAL A 83 -2.11 -0.69 -14.74
CA VAL A 83 -0.78 -0.27 -14.27
C VAL A 83 -0.56 1.24 -14.39
N THR A 84 -1.09 1.88 -15.44
CA THR A 84 -0.88 3.31 -15.64
C THR A 84 -1.94 4.12 -14.90
N LEU A 85 -1.50 5.18 -14.20
CA LEU A 85 -2.42 6.13 -13.59
C LEU A 85 -3.23 6.84 -14.68
N GLN A 86 -4.55 6.71 -14.57
CA GLN A 86 -5.48 7.23 -15.57
C GLN A 86 -5.66 8.75 -15.43
N TYR A 87 -6.23 9.39 -16.45
CA TYR A 87 -6.54 10.82 -16.47
C TYR A 87 -5.31 11.74 -16.40
N VAL A 88 -4.27 11.45 -17.17
CA VAL A 88 -3.15 12.38 -17.39
C VAL A 88 -3.68 13.63 -18.07
N GLN A 89 -3.49 14.79 -17.44
CA GLN A 89 -3.79 16.08 -18.05
C GLN A 89 -2.57 16.56 -18.83
N ALA A 90 -2.81 17.19 -19.98
CA ALA A 90 -1.73 17.68 -20.84
C ALA A 90 -0.87 18.68 -20.05
N PRO A 91 0.47 18.51 -20.02
CA PRO A 91 1.33 19.46 -19.33
C PRO A 91 1.22 20.82 -20.04
N GLY A 92 0.85 21.85 -19.29
CA GLY A 92 1.07 23.22 -19.74
C GLY A 92 2.56 23.46 -19.99
N PRO A 93 2.94 24.48 -20.77
CA PRO A 93 4.34 24.78 -21.03
C PRO A 93 5.13 24.86 -19.71
N ASN A 94 6.14 24.00 -19.55
CA ASN A 94 7.02 23.86 -18.37
C ASN A 94 6.43 23.25 -17.09
N THR A 95 5.28 22.58 -17.15
CA THR A 95 4.70 21.90 -15.96
C THR A 95 4.85 20.39 -16.00
N PHE A 96 5.05 19.79 -14.82
CA PHE A 96 5.04 18.33 -14.64
C PHE A 96 3.66 17.75 -14.96
N GLN A 97 3.60 16.47 -15.37
CA GLN A 97 2.33 15.80 -15.65
C GLN A 97 1.44 15.77 -14.40
N THR A 98 0.23 16.31 -14.52
CA THR A 98 -0.80 16.29 -13.48
C THR A 98 -1.89 15.28 -13.84
N TYR A 99 -2.63 14.82 -12.83
CA TYR A 99 -3.63 13.77 -12.96
C TYR A 99 -4.98 14.26 -12.44
N GLY A 100 -6.06 13.91 -13.13
CA GLY A 100 -7.43 14.08 -12.65
C GLY A 100 -7.92 12.88 -11.83
N THR A 101 -9.11 13.00 -11.24
CA THR A 101 -9.84 11.91 -10.59
C THR A 101 -10.86 11.30 -11.56
N GLY A 102 -11.11 10.00 -11.48
CA GLY A 102 -12.25 9.41 -12.18
C GLY A 102 -12.46 7.91 -11.95
N LEU A 103 -13.56 7.37 -12.46
CA LEU A 103 -13.96 5.98 -12.19
C LEU A 103 -13.01 4.92 -12.75
N LYS A 104 -12.21 5.25 -13.78
CA LYS A 104 -11.20 4.32 -14.30
C LYS A 104 -10.11 4.01 -13.27
N ASP A 105 -9.98 4.81 -12.22
CA ASP A 105 -9.03 4.55 -11.12
C ASP A 105 -9.44 3.31 -10.29
N LEU A 106 -10.67 2.80 -10.42
CA LEU A 106 -11.09 1.54 -9.80
C LEU A 106 -10.27 0.34 -10.28
N PHE A 107 -9.85 0.33 -11.55
CA PHE A 107 -8.97 -0.72 -12.08
C PHE A 107 -7.60 -0.68 -11.41
N ALA A 108 -7.04 0.52 -11.24
CA ALA A 108 -5.79 0.69 -10.49
C ALA A 108 -5.97 0.25 -9.02
N ILE A 109 -7.06 0.64 -8.35
CA ILE A 109 -7.35 0.22 -6.97
C ILE A 109 -7.41 -1.30 -6.87
N PHE A 110 -8.09 -1.99 -7.79
CA PHE A 110 -8.14 -3.46 -7.83
C PHE A 110 -6.74 -4.08 -8.01
N TYR A 111 -5.94 -3.51 -8.90
CA TYR A 111 -4.58 -3.97 -9.13
C TYR A 111 -3.68 -3.82 -7.89
N TYR A 112 -3.66 -2.63 -7.28
CA TYR A 112 -2.90 -2.39 -6.05
C TYR A 112 -3.44 -3.19 -4.86
N PHE A 113 -4.74 -3.51 -4.84
CA PHE A 113 -5.33 -4.38 -3.83
C PHE A 113 -4.73 -5.79 -3.87
N LEU A 114 -4.49 -6.35 -5.06
CA LEU A 114 -3.80 -7.64 -5.21
C LEU A 114 -2.36 -7.55 -4.71
N ILE A 115 -1.65 -6.46 -5.03
CA ILE A 115 -0.30 -6.21 -4.53
C ILE A 115 -0.29 -6.13 -2.99
N CYS A 116 -1.27 -5.45 -2.38
CA CYS A 116 -1.37 -5.34 -0.92
C CYS A 116 -1.53 -6.70 -0.23
N ILE A 117 -2.28 -7.63 -0.83
CA ILE A 117 -2.43 -9.00 -0.30
C ILE A 117 -1.07 -9.70 -0.25
N VAL A 118 -0.31 -9.65 -1.37
CA VAL A 118 1.02 -10.28 -1.45
C VAL A 118 2.01 -9.63 -0.49
N LEU A 119 2.06 -8.28 -0.45
CA LEU A 119 2.96 -7.55 0.46
C LEU A 119 2.67 -7.87 1.93
N ARG A 120 1.40 -7.97 2.32
CA ARG A 120 0.99 -8.34 3.67
C ARG A 120 1.52 -9.71 4.08
N ASP A 121 1.46 -10.69 3.17
CA ASP A 121 1.99 -12.03 3.43
C ASP A 121 3.53 -12.04 3.52
N ILE A 122 4.22 -11.30 2.65
CA ILE A 122 5.68 -11.12 2.73
C ILE A 122 6.08 -10.49 4.07
N ILE A 123 5.43 -9.38 4.49
CA ILE A 123 5.74 -8.72 5.76
C ILE A 123 5.48 -9.67 6.94
N GLN A 124 4.43 -10.49 6.85
CA GLN A 124 4.08 -11.44 7.90
C GLN A 124 5.19 -12.46 8.10
N GLU A 125 5.64 -13.09 7.02
CA GLU A 125 6.62 -14.16 7.04
C GLU A 125 8.04 -13.67 7.33
N TYR A 126 8.46 -12.58 6.68
CA TYR A 126 9.85 -12.11 6.77
C TYR A 126 10.15 -11.27 8.00
N VAL A 127 9.18 -10.51 8.48
CA VAL A 127 9.39 -9.55 9.59
C VAL A 127 8.70 -10.05 10.85
N LEU A 128 7.38 -10.21 10.84
CA LEU A 128 6.62 -10.43 12.06
C LEU A 128 6.84 -11.82 12.66
N ASP A 129 6.80 -12.87 11.84
CA ASP A 129 7.03 -14.24 12.31
C ASP A 129 8.44 -14.39 12.91
N LYS A 130 9.46 -13.70 12.37
CA LYS A 130 10.82 -13.68 12.94
C LYS A 130 10.86 -13.00 14.31
N ILE A 131 10.15 -11.88 14.48
CA ILE A 131 10.09 -11.16 15.77
C ILE A 131 9.35 -12.00 16.81
N VAL A 132 8.22 -12.60 16.43
CA VAL A 132 7.47 -13.51 17.29
C VAL A 132 8.32 -14.68 17.76
N HIS A 133 9.09 -15.27 16.85
CA HIS A 133 9.94 -16.43 17.19
C HIS A 133 11.06 -16.08 18.18
N LYS A 134 11.51 -14.81 18.19
CA LYS A 134 12.44 -14.29 19.20
C LYS A 134 11.77 -13.97 20.53
N LEU A 135 10.51 -13.56 20.51
CA LEU A 135 9.74 -13.19 21.71
C LEU A 135 9.05 -14.38 22.39
N HIS A 136 9.16 -15.60 21.85
CA HIS A 136 8.59 -16.85 22.40
C HIS A 136 7.10 -16.73 22.84
N LEU A 137 6.31 -15.93 22.14
CA LEU A 137 4.93 -15.63 22.55
C LEU A 137 3.98 -16.83 22.42
N SER A 138 3.10 -16.99 23.40
CA SER A 138 1.99 -17.96 23.34
C SER A 138 1.10 -17.81 22.09
N LYS A 139 0.48 -18.92 21.63
CA LYS A 139 -0.31 -19.00 20.38
C LYS A 139 -1.44 -17.96 20.26
N SER A 140 -2.07 -17.59 21.38
CA SER A 140 -3.15 -16.58 21.42
C SER A 140 -2.60 -15.15 21.34
N LYS A 141 -1.50 -14.87 22.04
CA LYS A 141 -0.82 -13.56 22.01
C LYS A 141 -0.17 -13.29 20.65
N ASN A 142 0.44 -14.32 20.06
CA ASN A 142 1.04 -14.26 18.72
C ASN A 142 0.05 -13.75 17.66
N SER A 143 -1.18 -14.26 17.64
CA SER A 143 -2.20 -13.80 16.67
C SER A 143 -2.54 -12.31 16.80
N LYS A 144 -2.55 -11.78 18.03
CA LYS A 144 -2.84 -10.36 18.30
C LYS A 144 -1.63 -9.46 18.00
N PHE A 145 -0.42 -9.99 18.24
CA PHE A 145 0.84 -9.36 17.88
C PHE A 145 0.95 -9.19 16.37
N ASN A 146 0.73 -10.26 15.60
CA ASN A 146 0.80 -10.24 14.14
C ASN A 146 -0.18 -9.25 13.52
N GLU A 147 -1.43 -9.23 13.98
CA GLU A 147 -2.42 -8.25 13.51
C GLU A 147 -1.96 -6.80 13.79
N SER A 148 -1.47 -6.54 14.99
CA SER A 148 -1.06 -5.17 15.37
C SER A 148 0.25 -4.77 14.70
N GLY A 149 1.16 -5.72 14.47
CA GLY A 149 2.44 -5.52 13.78
C GLY A 149 2.26 -5.12 12.32
N GLN A 150 1.36 -5.80 11.58
CA GLN A 150 1.04 -5.42 10.19
C GLN A 150 0.54 -3.97 10.10
N LEU A 151 -0.37 -3.60 11.01
CA LEU A 151 -0.94 -2.25 11.05
C LEU A 151 0.11 -1.20 11.42
N ILE A 152 1.10 -1.51 12.26
CA ILE A 152 2.22 -0.59 12.54
C ILE A 152 3.07 -0.35 11.30
N VAL A 153 3.45 -1.42 10.59
CA VAL A 153 4.28 -1.31 9.38
C VAL A 153 3.56 -0.43 8.35
N PHE A 154 2.28 -0.69 8.11
CA PHE A 154 1.48 0.10 7.17
C PHE A 154 1.32 1.57 7.61
N ASN A 155 0.98 1.82 8.88
CA ASN A 155 0.81 3.17 9.40
C ASN A 155 2.14 3.96 9.34
N ALA A 156 3.28 3.33 9.63
CA ALA A 156 4.58 3.97 9.56
C ALA A 156 4.96 4.37 8.12
N VAL A 157 4.80 3.46 7.15
CA VAL A 157 5.08 3.74 5.74
C VAL A 157 4.15 4.84 5.22
N SER A 158 2.86 4.76 5.52
CA SER A 158 1.87 5.76 5.09
C SER A 158 2.08 7.12 5.76
N LEU A 159 2.55 7.15 7.01
CA LEU A 159 2.92 8.38 7.71
C LEU A 159 4.10 9.07 7.03
N ILE A 160 5.18 8.34 6.74
CA ILE A 160 6.36 8.88 6.08
C ILE A 160 6.00 9.43 4.70
N TRP A 161 5.17 8.72 3.93
CA TRP A 161 4.73 9.18 2.61
C TRP A 161 3.83 10.42 2.70
N ALA A 162 2.88 10.45 3.63
CA ALA A 162 2.03 11.62 3.83
C ALA A 162 2.86 12.87 4.23
N LEU A 163 3.85 12.71 5.11
CA LEU A 163 4.81 13.77 5.46
C LEU A 163 5.60 14.24 4.24
N TYR A 164 6.07 13.32 3.40
CA TYR A 164 6.79 13.66 2.17
C TYR A 164 5.95 14.53 1.23
N ILE A 165 4.66 14.21 1.04
CA ILE A 165 3.74 15.01 0.21
C ILE A 165 3.57 16.41 0.82
N LEU A 166 3.37 16.48 2.13
CA LEU A 166 3.15 17.75 2.85
C LEU A 166 4.35 18.69 2.81
N VAL A 167 5.56 18.16 2.96
CA VAL A 167 6.80 18.94 2.89
C VAL A 167 7.07 19.40 1.45
N LYS A 168 6.82 18.54 0.46
CA LYS A 168 7.02 18.86 -0.96
C LYS A 168 6.18 20.05 -1.41
N ASP A 169 4.92 20.10 -1.01
CA ASP A 169 3.98 21.15 -1.42
C ASP A 169 3.86 22.30 -0.40
N ASN A 170 4.67 22.25 0.67
CA ASN A 170 4.75 23.24 1.77
C ASN A 170 3.40 23.58 2.45
N TRP A 171 2.46 22.64 2.48
CA TRP A 171 1.11 22.87 3.03
C TRP A 171 1.07 23.07 4.54
N LEU A 172 2.11 22.63 5.27
CA LEU A 172 2.17 22.78 6.74
C LEU A 172 2.51 24.22 7.18
N ALA A 173 3.15 25.01 6.32
CA ALA A 173 3.51 26.39 6.63
C ALA A 173 2.30 27.34 6.50
N ASP A 174 1.44 27.10 5.51
CA ASP A 174 0.27 27.94 5.23
C ASP A 174 -1.02 27.12 5.29
N LEU A 175 -1.62 26.99 6.48
CA LEU A 175 -2.91 26.31 6.66
C LEU A 175 -4.01 26.92 5.78
N SER A 176 -3.96 28.24 5.55
CA SER A 176 -4.90 28.94 4.68
C SER A 176 -4.86 28.44 3.23
N SER A 177 -3.70 27.95 2.77
CA SER A 177 -3.53 27.43 1.41
C SER A 177 -4.27 26.10 1.18
N LEU A 178 -4.75 25.43 2.23
CA LEU A 178 -5.46 24.15 2.13
C LEU A 178 -6.84 24.27 1.46
N TRP A 179 -7.47 25.44 1.56
CA TRP A 179 -8.82 25.71 1.03
C TRP A 179 -8.86 26.76 -0.10
N ILE A 180 -7.78 27.50 -0.33
CA ILE A 180 -7.71 28.51 -1.39
C ILE A 180 -7.62 27.84 -2.77
N GLY A 181 -8.62 28.07 -3.63
CA GLY A 181 -8.65 27.55 -5.00
C GLY A 181 -9.38 26.21 -5.17
N TYR A 182 -10.26 25.86 -4.23
CA TYR A 182 -11.18 24.74 -4.40
C TYR A 182 -12.18 25.01 -5.55
N PRO A 183 -12.47 24.03 -6.43
CA PRO A 183 -12.04 22.63 -6.44
C PRO A 183 -10.69 22.38 -7.14
N TYR A 184 -9.82 21.57 -6.51
CA TYR A 184 -8.54 21.17 -7.08
C TYR A 184 -8.71 20.01 -8.06
N SER A 185 -8.74 20.31 -9.35
CA SER A 185 -8.89 19.32 -10.43
C SER A 185 -7.58 18.64 -10.85
N THR A 186 -6.44 19.05 -10.28
CA THR A 186 -5.10 18.55 -10.64
C THR A 186 -4.38 17.93 -9.45
N LEU A 187 -3.90 16.71 -9.60
CA LEU A 187 -3.12 15.96 -8.62
C LEU A 187 -1.71 15.68 -9.12
N SER A 188 -0.74 15.70 -8.21
CA SER A 188 0.57 15.12 -8.48
C SER A 188 0.46 13.59 -8.52
N PHE A 189 1.32 12.97 -9.32
CA PHE A 189 1.44 11.51 -9.41
C PHE A 189 1.55 10.84 -8.03
N SER A 190 2.42 11.35 -7.15
CA SER A 190 2.64 10.80 -5.80
C SER A 190 1.37 10.86 -4.94
N THR A 191 0.65 11.99 -4.98
CA THR A 191 -0.61 12.18 -4.22
C THR A 191 -1.71 11.26 -4.73
N LYS A 192 -1.86 11.12 -6.04
CA LYS A 192 -2.88 10.22 -6.61
C LYS A 192 -2.60 8.76 -6.26
N LEU A 193 -1.34 8.34 -6.41
CA LEU A 193 -0.93 6.98 -6.07
C LEU A 193 -1.11 6.68 -4.58
N PHE A 194 -0.78 7.64 -3.71
CA PHE A 194 -1.00 7.53 -2.27
C PHE A 194 -2.47 7.17 -1.98
N TYR A 195 -3.44 7.91 -2.51
CA TYR A 195 -4.87 7.63 -2.32
C TYR A 195 -5.31 6.26 -2.84
N ILE A 196 -4.83 5.87 -4.02
CA ILE A 196 -5.14 4.56 -4.61
C ILE A 196 -4.64 3.43 -3.71
N ILE A 197 -3.41 3.54 -3.19
CA ILE A 197 -2.84 2.55 -2.27
C ILE A 197 -3.58 2.54 -0.94
N GLN A 198 -4.02 3.70 -0.43
CA GLN A 198 -4.83 3.73 0.79
C GLN A 198 -6.15 2.96 0.57
N LEU A 199 -6.89 3.24 -0.51
CA LEU A 199 -8.13 2.52 -0.82
C LEU A 199 -7.89 1.02 -1.01
N ALA A 200 -6.84 0.65 -1.75
CA ALA A 200 -6.45 -0.74 -1.99
C ALA A 200 -6.14 -1.49 -0.68
N TYR A 201 -5.38 -0.86 0.23
CA TYR A 201 -5.06 -1.45 1.52
C TYR A 201 -6.32 -1.60 2.38
N TRP A 202 -7.15 -0.59 2.54
CA TRP A 202 -8.34 -0.77 3.39
C TRP A 202 -9.34 -1.78 2.82
N ALA A 203 -9.34 -1.99 1.50
CA ALA A 203 -10.08 -3.07 0.85
C ALA A 203 -9.47 -4.47 1.11
N HIS A 204 -8.14 -4.60 1.19
CA HIS A 204 -7.45 -5.90 1.41
C HIS A 204 -7.87 -6.58 2.73
N ILE A 205 -8.28 -5.79 3.72
CA ILE A 205 -8.71 -6.27 5.03
C ILE A 205 -9.97 -7.16 4.92
N MET A 206 -10.83 -6.93 3.92
CA MET A 206 -12.09 -7.68 3.76
C MET A 206 -11.86 -9.16 3.39
N PRO A 207 -11.11 -9.50 2.32
CA PRO A 207 -10.72 -10.88 2.06
C PRO A 207 -9.98 -11.53 3.22
N GLU A 208 -9.06 -10.80 3.86
CA GLU A 208 -8.30 -11.34 4.99
C GLU A 208 -9.22 -11.80 6.13
N LEU A 209 -10.20 -10.97 6.48
CA LEU A 209 -11.21 -11.28 7.50
C LEU A 209 -12.10 -12.46 7.09
N TYR A 210 -12.40 -12.61 5.80
CA TYR A 210 -13.21 -13.73 5.29
C TYR A 210 -12.48 -15.08 5.46
N PHE A 211 -11.17 -15.13 5.20
CA PHE A 211 -10.39 -16.37 5.34
C PHE A 211 -10.00 -16.70 6.78
N GLN A 212 -9.81 -15.69 7.61
CA GLN A 212 -9.61 -15.89 9.04
C GLN A 212 -10.95 -16.27 9.68
N LYS A 213 -11.22 -17.58 9.83
CA LYS A 213 -12.40 -18.16 10.54
C LYS A 213 -12.43 -17.80 12.05
N ASN A 214 -12.41 -16.51 12.37
CA ASN A 214 -12.42 -15.95 13.71
C ASN A 214 -13.83 -15.93 14.29
N LYS A 215 -13.94 -15.70 15.61
CA LYS A 215 -15.23 -15.52 16.30
C LYS A 215 -16.02 -14.37 15.65
N LYS A 216 -17.28 -14.62 15.28
CA LYS A 216 -18.14 -13.72 14.50
C LYS A 216 -18.24 -12.30 15.08
N GLU A 217 -18.26 -12.16 16.40
CA GLU A 217 -18.42 -10.87 17.09
C GLU A 217 -17.26 -9.89 16.84
N ASN A 218 -16.01 -10.36 16.90
CA ASN A 218 -14.84 -9.52 16.65
C ASN A 218 -14.68 -9.17 15.16
N MET A 219 -15.22 -10.01 14.28
CA MET A 219 -15.13 -9.82 12.83
C MET A 219 -15.96 -8.60 12.39
N PHE A 220 -17.18 -8.44 12.90
CA PHE A 220 -18.06 -7.32 12.51
C PHE A 220 -17.49 -5.96 12.86
N SER A 221 -16.90 -5.80 14.04
CA SER A 221 -16.28 -4.53 14.45
C SER A 221 -15.11 -4.13 13.54
N ARG A 222 -14.34 -5.11 13.04
CA ARG A 222 -13.24 -4.88 12.11
C ARG A 222 -13.72 -4.50 10.71
N VAL A 223 -14.74 -5.21 10.21
CA VAL A 223 -15.38 -4.87 8.92
C VAL A 223 -15.95 -3.45 8.97
N LYS A 224 -16.66 -3.10 10.05
CA LYS A 224 -17.21 -1.75 10.23
C LYS A 224 -16.11 -0.68 10.18
N TYR A 225 -15.01 -0.89 10.88
CA TYR A 225 -13.89 0.04 10.90
C TYR A 225 -13.24 0.21 9.51
N SER A 226 -12.98 -0.89 8.80
CA SER A 226 -12.44 -0.85 7.43
C SER A 226 -13.40 -0.17 6.44
N LEU A 227 -14.70 -0.44 6.54
CA LEU A 227 -15.71 0.18 5.67
C LEU A 227 -15.84 1.69 5.92
N LEU A 228 -15.83 2.12 7.18
CA LEU A 228 -15.81 3.54 7.53
C LEU A 228 -14.58 4.25 6.96
N TYR A 229 -13.43 3.58 6.98
CA TYR A 229 -12.21 4.13 6.40
C TYR A 229 -12.29 4.25 4.88
N LEU A 230 -12.74 3.20 4.20
CA LEU A 230 -12.97 3.22 2.75
C LEU A 230 -13.93 4.33 2.36
N ALA A 231 -15.03 4.49 3.09
CA ALA A 231 -15.99 5.56 2.88
C ALA A 231 -15.36 6.95 3.07
N PHE A 232 -14.56 7.12 4.13
CA PHE A 232 -13.88 8.38 4.43
C PHE A 232 -12.89 8.79 3.33
N VAL A 233 -12.02 7.87 2.90
CA VAL A 233 -11.05 8.14 1.82
C VAL A 233 -11.75 8.34 0.48
N SER A 234 -12.77 7.55 0.17
CA SER A 234 -13.55 7.68 -1.07
C SER A 234 -14.29 9.01 -1.12
N ALA A 235 -14.86 9.47 0.00
CA ALA A 235 -15.52 10.76 0.10
C ALA A 235 -14.55 11.90 -0.24
N ILE A 236 -13.37 11.92 0.39
CA ILE A 236 -12.31 12.90 0.11
C ILE A 236 -11.93 12.92 -1.38
N TYR A 237 -11.82 11.73 -1.98
CA TYR A 237 -11.41 11.56 -3.38
C TYR A 237 -12.48 12.07 -4.35
N ILE A 238 -13.75 11.75 -4.11
CA ILE A 238 -14.89 12.18 -4.96
C ILE A 238 -15.13 13.68 -4.84
N THR A 239 -15.04 14.24 -3.63
CA THR A 239 -15.24 15.68 -3.39
C THR A 239 -14.01 16.54 -3.73
N ASN A 240 -12.92 15.92 -4.19
CA ASN A 240 -11.64 16.55 -4.51
C ASN A 240 -10.98 17.35 -3.36
N PHE A 241 -11.24 17.00 -2.10
CA PHE A 241 -10.62 17.64 -0.91
C PHE A 241 -9.24 17.06 -0.60
N HIS A 242 -8.40 16.87 -1.62
CA HIS A 242 -7.15 16.12 -1.50
C HIS A 242 -6.15 16.72 -0.51
N ARG A 243 -5.97 18.05 -0.48
CA ARG A 243 -5.01 18.69 0.44
C ARG A 243 -5.37 18.44 1.90
N ILE A 244 -6.62 18.75 2.26
CA ILE A 244 -7.18 18.52 3.60
C ILE A 244 -7.16 17.02 3.92
N GLY A 245 -7.50 16.19 2.94
CA GLY A 245 -7.49 14.75 3.09
C GLY A 245 -6.12 14.18 3.46
N VAL A 246 -5.03 14.64 2.84
CA VAL A 246 -3.67 14.18 3.21
C VAL A 246 -3.34 14.55 4.65
N VAL A 247 -3.71 15.75 5.11
CA VAL A 247 -3.50 16.18 6.51
C VAL A 247 -4.32 15.32 7.48
N LEU A 248 -5.59 15.05 7.18
CA LEU A 248 -6.45 14.21 8.02
C LEU A 248 -5.93 12.77 8.09
N LEU A 249 -5.47 12.23 6.95
CA LEU A 249 -4.87 10.89 6.89
C LEU A 249 -3.56 10.82 7.68
N LEU A 250 -2.71 11.85 7.57
CA LEU A 250 -1.49 11.97 8.39
C LEU A 250 -1.83 11.85 9.88
N LEU A 251 -2.75 12.68 10.36
CA LEU A 251 -3.14 12.68 11.77
C LEU A 251 -3.70 11.32 12.21
N ASN A 252 -4.56 10.72 11.37
CA ASN A 252 -5.06 9.38 11.62
C ASN A 252 -3.94 8.33 11.71
N TYR A 253 -2.91 8.41 10.87
CA TYR A 253 -1.78 7.48 10.92
C TYR A 253 -0.89 7.68 12.14
N VAL A 254 -0.69 8.91 12.60
CA VAL A 254 -0.03 9.17 13.89
C VAL A 254 -0.81 8.50 15.03
N CYS A 255 -2.12 8.75 15.12
CA CYS A 255 -2.96 8.14 16.15
C CYS A 255 -2.98 6.59 16.04
N GLY A 256 -3.06 6.06 14.83
CA GLY A 256 -3.03 4.62 14.56
C GLY A 256 -1.72 3.98 15.00
N LEU A 257 -0.59 4.59 14.65
CA LEU A 257 0.74 4.12 15.04
C LEU A 257 0.87 4.05 16.57
N THR A 258 0.52 5.13 17.26
CA THR A 258 0.56 5.19 18.74
C THR A 258 -0.35 4.14 19.38
N LYS A 259 -1.58 3.99 18.90
CA LYS A 259 -2.54 2.99 19.41
C LYS A 259 -2.00 1.58 19.29
N HIS A 260 -1.45 1.22 18.14
CA HIS A 260 -0.93 -0.13 17.92
C HIS A 260 0.42 -0.36 18.62
N ALA A 261 1.26 0.67 18.75
CA ALA A 261 2.50 0.59 19.52
C ALA A 261 2.22 0.30 21.00
N ILE A 262 1.29 1.04 21.62
CA ILE A 262 0.87 0.78 23.01
C ILE A 262 0.31 -0.64 23.17
N LYS A 263 -0.53 -1.07 22.22
CA LYS A 263 -1.10 -2.42 22.23
C LYS A 263 -0.02 -3.50 22.13
N LEU A 264 1.04 -3.29 21.35
CA LEU A 264 2.17 -4.22 21.26
C LEU A 264 2.96 -4.29 22.57
N ILE A 265 3.30 -3.14 23.16
CA ILE A 265 4.03 -3.07 24.43
C ILE A 265 3.26 -3.85 25.51
N HIS A 266 1.94 -3.63 25.62
CA HIS A 266 1.08 -4.34 26.58
C HIS A 266 1.01 -5.86 26.35
N ILE A 267 1.14 -6.32 25.10
CA ILE A 267 1.16 -7.75 24.78
C ILE A 267 2.48 -8.37 25.23
N THR A 268 3.59 -7.63 25.08
CA THR A 268 4.95 -8.08 25.45
C THR A 268 5.17 -8.06 26.97
N GLU A 269 4.79 -7.00 27.68
CA GLU A 269 4.97 -6.88 29.14
C GLU A 269 4.23 -7.96 29.92
N LYS A 270 3.04 -8.38 29.45
CA LYS A 270 2.27 -9.45 30.09
C LYS A 270 2.93 -10.84 29.98
N GLU A 271 4.00 -11.02 29.23
CA GLU A 271 4.75 -12.28 29.20
C GLU A 271 5.82 -12.30 30.31
N GLU A 272 6.51 -11.18 30.52
CA GLU A 272 7.64 -11.05 31.46
C GLU A 272 7.24 -11.26 32.93
N TYR A 273 5.96 -11.04 33.28
CA TYR A 273 5.43 -11.26 34.63
C TYR A 273 5.11 -12.74 34.95
N TYR A 274 5.09 -13.63 33.95
CA TYR A 274 4.71 -15.04 34.10
C TYR A 274 5.80 -16.03 33.68
N SER A 275 6.95 -15.53 33.23
CA SER A 275 8.17 -16.28 32.91
C SER A 275 9.18 -16.19 34.03
#